data_AF-A0A957M5J7-F1
#
_entry.id   AF-A0A957M5J7-F1
#
_cell.length_a   1.000
_cell.length_b   1.000
_cell.length_c   1.000
_cell.angle_alpha   90.00
_cell.angle_beta   90.00
_cell.angle_gamma   90.00
#
_symmetry.space_group_name_H-M   'P 1'
#
loop_
_entity.id
_entity.type
_entity.pdbx_description
1 polymer ?
#
loop_
_entity_poly.entity_id
_entity_poly.type
_entity_poly.pdbx_seq_one_letter_code
_entity_poly.pdbx_strand_id
1 'polypeptide(L)' 'ETAKVTQLYTFRNLQRTPVPEVSAGSIVAVAGIENVGIGDTLADPADPRPLPPIMVEEPTVRMTFSVNDSPFAG' A
#
# COMPACT_ATOMS: atom_id res chain seq x y z
N GLU A 1 9.33 5.61 -11.54
CA GLU A 1 10.61 5.45 -10.81
C GLU A 1 10.96 3.97 -10.79
N THR A 2 12.24 3.61 -10.80
CA THR A 2 12.66 2.20 -10.65
C THR A 2 13.00 1.92 -9.20
N ALA A 3 12.49 0.82 -8.65
CA ALA A 3 12.77 0.40 -7.28
C ALA A 3 13.21 -1.07 -7.24
N LYS A 4 13.81 -1.48 -6.12
CA LYS A 4 14.31 -2.85 -5.93
C LYS A 4 13.59 -3.52 -4.77
N VAL A 5 12.94 -4.64 -5.05
CA VAL A 5 12.35 -5.49 -4.00
C VAL A 5 13.49 -6.11 -3.17
N THR A 6 13.43 -5.90 -1.85
CA THR A 6 14.42 -6.42 -0.89
C THR A 6 13.94 -7.67 -0.17
N GLN A 7 12.63 -7.78 0.05
CA GLN A 7 11.99 -8.94 0.68
C GLN A 7 10.65 -9.22 0.01
N LEU A 8 10.32 -10.51 -0.09
CA LEU A 8 9.09 -11.02 -0.68
C LEU A 8 8.48 -12.07 0.24
N TYR A 9 7.19 -11.91 0.53
CA TYR A 9 6.45 -12.78 1.42
C TYR A 9 5.13 -13.22 0.79
N THR A 10 4.76 -14.47 1.02
CA THR A 10 3.39 -14.96 0.81
C THR A 10 2.67 -15.09 2.15
N PHE A 11 1.36 -15.29 2.11
CA PHE A 11 0.54 -15.50 3.30
C PHE A 11 0.17 -16.97 3.46
N ARG A 12 0.43 -17.52 4.65
CA ARG A 12 -0.08 -18.83 5.09
C ARG A 12 -0.88 -18.61 6.37
N ASN A 13 -2.20 -18.76 6.27
CA ASN A 13 -3.13 -18.33 7.31
C ASN A 13 -2.91 -16.83 7.64
N LEU A 14 -2.67 -16.51 8.92
CA LEU A 14 -2.40 -15.15 9.39
C LEU A 14 -0.90 -14.82 9.47
N GLN A 15 -0.03 -15.70 8.96
CA GLN A 15 1.42 -15.53 9.02
C GLN A 15 2.01 -15.23 7.64
N ARG A 16 3.09 -14.43 7.63
CA ARG A 16 3.91 -14.15 6.46
C ARG A 16 5.03 -15.19 6.36
N THR A 17 5.22 -15.77 5.17
CA THR A 17 6.29 -16.73 4.90
C THR A 17 7.20 -16.19 3.80
N PRO A 18 8.53 -16.06 4.02
CA PRO A 18 9.45 -15.55 3.00
C PRO A 18 9.57 -16.54 1.85
N VAL A 19 9.56 -16.03 0.61
CA VAL A 19 9.71 -16.84 -0.60
C VAL A 19 10.67 -16.17 -1.60
N PRO A 20 11.39 -16.94 -2.43
CA PRO A 20 12.31 -16.38 -3.41
C PRO A 20 11.60 -15.82 -4.66
N GLU A 21 10.42 -16.34 -5.00
CA GLU A 21 9.67 -15.96 -6.19
C GLU A 21 8.16 -16.16 -6.00
N VAL A 22 7.36 -15.48 -6.83
CA VAL A 22 5.90 -15.64 -6.92
C VAL A 22 5.42 -15.51 -8.35
N SER A 23 4.25 -16.07 -8.63
CA SER A 23 3.59 -15.99 -9.93
C SER A 23 2.33 -15.12 -9.88
N ALA A 24 1.82 -14.78 -11.07
CA ALA A 24 0.53 -14.09 -11.22
C ALA A 24 -0.60 -14.81 -10.46
N GLY A 25 -1.49 -14.02 -9.85
CA GLY A 25 -2.57 -14.50 -8.99
C GLY A 25 -2.21 -14.66 -7.51
N SER A 26 -0.93 -14.50 -7.15
CA SER A 26 -0.50 -14.55 -5.74
C SER A 26 -0.79 -13.24 -5.00
N ILE A 27 -1.25 -13.34 -3.74
CA ILE A 27 -1.32 -12.20 -2.82
C ILE A 27 -0.04 -12.18 -2.00
N VAL A 28 0.70 -11.07 -2.03
CA VAL A 28 2.04 -10.97 -1.47
C VAL A 28 2.25 -9.69 -0.69
N ALA A 29 3.27 -9.70 0.18
CA ALA A 29 3.84 -8.49 0.76
C ALA A 29 5.27 -8.32 0.25
N VAL A 30 5.62 -7.10 -0.16
CA VAL A 30 6.95 -6.72 -0.64
C VAL A 30 7.53 -5.60 0.22
N ALA A 31 8.85 -5.53 0.32
CA ALA A 31 9.57 -4.46 0.99
C ALA A 31 10.69 -3.89 0.10
N GLY A 32 11.14 -2.67 0.40
CA GLY A 32 12.22 -1.99 -0.33
C GLY A 32 11.75 -0.98 -1.39
N ILE A 33 10.48 -0.56 -1.33
CA ILE A 33 9.90 0.46 -2.22
C ILE A 33 9.30 1.53 -1.32
N GLU A 34 9.87 2.74 -1.34
CA GLU A 34 9.51 3.81 -0.39
C GLU A 34 8.23 4.55 -0.79
N ASN A 35 8.08 4.85 -2.09
CA ASN A 35 6.99 5.66 -2.62
C ASN A 35 5.91 4.79 -3.27
N VAL A 36 5.26 3.92 -2.50
CA VAL A 36 4.12 3.13 -2.99
C VAL A 36 2.88 3.38 -2.13
N GLY A 37 1.81 3.85 -2.78
CA GLY A 37 0.51 4.10 -2.18
C GLY A 37 -0.52 3.03 -2.54
N ILE A 38 -1.71 3.17 -1.96
CA ILE A 38 -2.86 2.32 -2.29
C ILE A 38 -3.31 2.67 -3.72
N GLY A 39 -3.40 1.66 -4.59
CA GLY A 39 -3.81 1.82 -5.98
C GLY A 39 -2.67 1.99 -6.99
N ASP A 40 -1.43 2.08 -6.52
CA ASP A 40 -0.27 2.11 -7.40
C ASP A 40 -0.02 0.73 -8.06
N THR A 41 0.52 0.77 -9.28
CA THR A 41 0.94 -0.45 -10.00
C THR A 41 2.44 -0.55 -10.07
N LEU A 42 3.00 -1.64 -9.53
CA LEU A 42 4.38 -2.04 -9.79
C LEU A 42 4.44 -2.82 -11.11
N ALA A 43 5.14 -2.27 -12.10
CA ALA A 43 5.23 -2.84 -13.45
C ALA A 43 6.69 -3.11 -13.85
N ASP A 44 6.87 -3.89 -14.93
CA ASP A 44 8.17 -4.14 -15.52
C ASP A 44 8.78 -2.79 -15.99
N PRO A 45 10.01 -2.43 -15.57
CA PRO A 45 10.67 -1.21 -16.02
C PRO A 45 10.96 -1.18 -17.53
N ALA A 46 11.03 -2.33 -18.21
CA ALA A 46 11.27 -2.40 -19.66
C ALA A 46 9.99 -2.26 -20.51
N ASP A 47 8.84 -2.69 -19.97
CA ASP A 47 7.51 -2.60 -20.60
C ASP A 47 6.45 -2.22 -19.55
N PRO A 48 6.41 -0.94 -19.12
CA PRO A 48 5.52 -0.51 -18.06
C PRO A 48 4.07 -0.45 -18.55
N ARG A 49 3.24 -1.36 -18.02
CA ARG A 49 1.79 -1.41 -18.27
C ARG A 49 1.02 -1.20 -16.96
N PRO A 50 0.80 0.06 -16.52
CA PRO A 50 0.10 0.33 -15.28
C PRO A 50 -1.37 -0.08 -15.37
N LEU A 51 -1.94 -0.52 -14.25
CA LEU A 51 -3.37 -0.79 -14.16
C LEU A 51 -4.14 0.54 -14.00
N PRO A 52 -5.43 0.57 -14.36
CA PRO A 52 -6.28 1.72 -14.09
C PRO A 52 -6.27 2.06 -12.59
N PRO A 53 -6.19 3.35 -12.22
CA PRO A 53 -6.17 3.76 -10.82
C PRO A 53 -7.48 3.43 -10.13
N ILE A 54 -7.39 3.17 -8.82
CA ILE A 54 -8.57 2.98 -7.98
C ILE A 54 -9.23 4.34 -7.76
N MET A 55 -10.55 4.42 -8.00
CA MET A 55 -11.33 5.61 -7.73
C MET A 55 -11.67 5.67 -6.24
N VAL A 56 -11.21 6.72 -5.57
CA VAL A 56 -11.59 7.00 -4.17
C VAL A 56 -12.81 7.90 -4.19
N GLU A 57 -13.90 7.46 -3.56
CA GLU A 57 -15.11 8.26 -3.44
C GLU A 57 -14.91 9.46 -2.51
N GLU A 58 -15.61 10.55 -2.80
CA GLU A 58 -15.57 11.74 -1.97
C GLU A 58 -16.14 11.46 -0.57
N PRO A 59 -15.60 12.11 0.48
CA PRO A 59 -16.08 11.92 1.85
C PRO A 59 -17.55 12.34 1.96
N THR A 60 -18.38 11.44 2.48
CA THR A 60 -19.82 11.69 2.67
C THR A 60 -20.14 12.39 3.99
N VAL A 61 -19.18 12.46 4.92
CA VAL A 61 -19.34 13.05 6.25
C VAL A 61 -18.19 14.03 6.52
N ARG A 62 -18.53 15.18 7.10
CA ARG A 62 -17.55 16.20 7.53
C ARG A 62 -17.65 16.40 9.03
N MET A 63 -16.50 16.31 9.71
CA MET A 63 -16.36 16.60 11.13
C MET A 63 -15.18 17.55 11.34
N THR A 64 -15.34 18.51 12.24
CA THR A 64 -14.25 19.39 12.67
C THR A 64 -13.63 18.83 13.94
N PHE A 65 -12.34 18.56 13.88
CA PHE A 65 -11.54 18.21 15.05
C PHE A 65 -10.76 19.46 15.47
N SER A 66 -10.83 19.82 16.75
CA SER A 66 -10.05 20.91 17.35
C SER A 66 -9.37 20.43 18.62
N VAL A 67 -8.23 21.04 18.94
CA VAL A 67 -7.62 20.89 20.26
C VAL A 67 -8.59 21.49 21.29
N ASN A 68 -8.76 20.83 22.43
CA ASN A 68 -9.53 21.39 23.54
C ASN A 68 -8.70 22.48 24.22
N ASP A 69 -9.09 23.75 24.05
CA ASP A 69 -8.46 24.93 24.64
C ASP A 69 -9.28 25.51 25.82
N SER A 70 -10.23 24.73 26.34
CA SER A 70 -11.09 25.15 27.46
C SER A 70 -10.39 25.01 28.83
N PRO A 71 -10.95 25.59 29.91
CA PRO A 71 -10.47 25.37 31.29
C PRO A 71 -10.58 23.92 31.78
N PHE A 72 -11.27 23.05 31.03
CA PHE A 72 -11.31 21.61 31.27
C PHE A 72 -10.26 20.85 30.43
N ALA A 73 -9.37 21.55 29.73
CA ALA A 73 -8.26 20.96 29.00
C ALA A 73 -7.23 20.37 29.98
N GLY A 74 -6.90 19.09 29.76
CA GLY A 74 -5.96 18.27 30.50
C GLY A 74 -5.77 16.94 29.77
#